data_AF-A0A523NPL0-F1
#
_entry.id   AF-A0A523NPL0-F1
#
_cell.length_a   1.000
_cell.length_b   1.000
_cell.length_c   1.000
_cell.angle_alpha   90.00
_cell.angle_beta   90.00
_cell.angle_gamma   90.00
#
_symmetry.space_group_name_H-M   'P 1'
#
loop_
_entity.id
_entity.type
_entity.pdbx_description
1 polymer ?
#
loop_
_entity_poly.entity_id
_entity_poly.type
_entity_poly.pdbx_seq_one_letter_code
_entity_poly.pdbx_strand_id
1 'polypeptide(L)'
;MRSNLLFKIIGTAVAVLLFITGLASGAAADPSDAKARDIRKLLEASGIYDQLNLMKNNLLNQYSMGFSQAYPKAPDAFWQEYYQLIGQQDIDALVERMIPVYDKNMSHEVIRKLIEMFETPFWEEWKVKMPAISREAGQIGSVWGQELLQSDAFNNSLKALIRNHRLEDLNE
;
A
#
# COMPACT_ATOMS: atom_id res chain seq x y z
N MET A 1 31.59 4.20 0.50
CA MET A 1 32.03 5.32 -0.37
C MET A 1 32.31 4.75 -1.75
N ARG A 2 31.71 5.35 -2.80
CA ARG A 2 31.59 4.94 -4.25
C ARG A 2 30.10 4.75 -4.58
N SER A 3 29.33 5.81 -4.75
CA SER A 3 29.29 6.80 -5.86
C SER A 3 28.23 6.44 -6.89
N ASN A 4 27.09 7.13 -6.76
CA ASN A 4 26.19 7.62 -7.81
C ASN A 4 26.76 7.52 -9.23
N LEU A 5 26.14 6.66 -10.06
CA LEU A 5 26.45 6.58 -11.48
C LEU A 5 25.23 6.33 -12.39
N LEU A 6 24.02 6.70 -11.96
CA LEU A 6 22.85 6.71 -12.84
C LEU A 6 22.14 8.08 -12.93
N PHE A 7 22.57 9.08 -12.17
CA PHE A 7 22.08 10.47 -12.26
C PHE A 7 22.95 11.32 -13.19
N LYS A 8 23.12 10.92 -14.45
CA LYS A 8 23.73 11.78 -15.49
C LYS A 8 23.20 11.45 -16.88
N ILE A 9 21.98 11.91 -17.16
CA ILE A 9 21.63 12.35 -18.52
C ILE A 9 20.92 13.70 -18.35
N ILE A 10 21.70 14.78 -18.43
CA ILE A 10 21.24 16.17 -18.60
C ILE A 10 21.69 16.60 -19.99
N GLY A 11 20.84 17.33 -20.72
CA GLY A 11 21.28 18.26 -21.76
C GLY A 11 20.21 18.51 -22.84
N THR A 12 19.30 19.47 -22.65
CA THR A 12 19.30 20.87 -23.20
C THR A 12 19.04 21.04 -24.70
N ALA A 13 17.94 21.74 -25.05
CA ALA A 13 17.82 22.77 -26.10
C ALA A 13 16.37 23.36 -26.07
N VAL A 14 16.12 24.53 -25.48
CA VAL A 14 16.06 25.89 -26.11
C VAL A 14 14.80 26.14 -26.96
N ALA A 15 13.91 26.95 -26.36
CA ALA A 15 13.05 28.03 -26.88
C ALA A 15 12.19 27.84 -28.14
N VAL A 16 10.94 28.34 -28.09
CA VAL A 16 10.48 29.48 -28.92
C VAL A 16 9.01 29.89 -28.62
N LEU A 17 8.83 31.23 -28.55
CA LEU A 17 7.69 32.11 -28.85
C LEU A 17 6.51 32.38 -27.87
N LEU A 18 6.45 33.68 -27.55
CA LEU A 18 5.39 34.53 -26.99
C LEU A 18 4.10 34.55 -27.83
N PHE A 19 2.92 34.73 -27.19
CA PHE A 19 2.11 35.97 -27.29
C PHE A 19 0.79 35.92 -26.48
N ILE A 20 0.60 36.98 -25.68
CA ILE A 20 -0.61 37.76 -25.38
C ILE A 20 -1.82 37.20 -24.60
N THR A 21 -2.25 38.11 -23.73
CA THR A 21 -3.30 38.18 -22.71
C THR A 21 -4.71 37.75 -23.09
N GLY A 22 -5.39 37.14 -22.12
CA GLY A 22 -6.84 37.22 -21.94
C GLY A 22 -7.17 37.24 -20.44
N LEU A 23 -7.60 38.40 -19.94
CA LEU A 23 -8.25 38.53 -18.62
C LEU A 23 -9.61 37.83 -18.69
N ALA A 24 -9.66 36.60 -18.19
CA ALA A 24 -10.89 35.98 -17.74
C ALA A 24 -10.74 35.76 -16.24
N SER A 25 -11.36 36.63 -15.43
CA SER A 25 -11.60 36.35 -14.02
C SER A 25 -12.67 35.26 -13.90
N GLY A 26 -12.33 34.03 -14.28
CA GLY A 26 -12.81 32.89 -13.54
C GLY A 26 -12.12 32.96 -12.18
N ALA A 27 -12.85 32.71 -11.09
CA ALA A 27 -12.20 32.50 -9.81
C ALA A 27 -11.21 31.34 -9.99
N ALA A 28 -9.95 31.67 -10.24
CA ALA A 28 -8.88 30.70 -10.34
C ALA A 28 -8.81 30.08 -8.96
N ALA A 29 -9.23 28.82 -8.86
CA ALA A 29 -9.07 28.06 -7.63
C ALA A 29 -7.62 28.22 -7.18
N ASP A 30 -7.42 28.49 -5.89
CA ASP A 30 -6.09 28.59 -5.32
C ASP A 30 -5.28 27.35 -5.79
N PRO A 31 -4.05 27.52 -6.31
CA PRO A 31 -3.22 26.39 -6.71
C PRO A 31 -3.13 25.31 -5.62
N SER A 32 -3.20 25.70 -4.34
CA SER A 32 -3.27 24.76 -3.21
C SER A 32 -4.60 23.98 -3.17
N ASP A 33 -5.73 24.62 -3.43
CA ASP A 33 -7.04 23.95 -3.53
C ASP A 33 -7.12 22.99 -4.71
N ALA A 34 -6.51 23.35 -5.85
CA ALA A 34 -6.46 22.48 -7.02
C ALA A 34 -5.65 21.21 -6.75
N LYS A 35 -4.48 21.37 -6.14
CA LYS A 35 -3.63 20.24 -5.79
C LYS A 35 -4.24 19.36 -4.70
N ALA A 36 -4.90 19.96 -3.69
CA ALA A 36 -5.60 19.19 -2.66
C ALA A 36 -6.74 18.33 -3.25
N ARG A 37 -7.51 18.86 -4.21
CA ARG A 37 -8.52 18.08 -4.94
C ARG A 37 -7.92 16.91 -5.69
N ASP A 38 -6.82 17.13 -6.40
CA ASP A 38 -6.15 16.06 -7.15
C ASP A 38 -5.50 15.04 -6.21
N ILE A 39 -4.97 15.43 -5.06
CA ILE A 39 -4.50 14.49 -4.04
C ILE A 39 -5.64 13.61 -3.54
N ARG A 40 -6.82 14.17 -3.29
CA ARG A 40 -8.00 13.38 -2.89
C ARG A 40 -8.37 12.36 -3.96
N LYS A 41 -8.38 12.78 -5.23
CA LYS A 41 -8.62 11.90 -6.37
C LYS A 41 -7.55 10.81 -6.50
N LEU A 42 -6.28 11.15 -6.29
CA LEU A 42 -5.17 10.19 -6.28
C LEU A 42 -5.38 9.12 -5.20
N LEU A 43 -5.72 9.54 -3.99
CA LEU A 43 -5.96 8.64 -2.87
C LEU A 43 -7.13 7.69 -3.17
N GLU A 44 -8.21 8.20 -3.73
CA GLU A 44 -9.35 7.40 -4.19
C GLU A 44 -8.94 6.38 -5.26
N ALA A 45 -8.32 6.83 -6.36
CA ALA A 45 -7.89 5.98 -7.47
C ALA A 45 -6.84 4.93 -7.06
N SER A 46 -6.05 5.22 -6.02
CA SER A 46 -5.07 4.28 -5.48
C SER A 46 -5.70 3.09 -4.72
N GLY A 47 -7.00 3.16 -4.41
CA GLY A 47 -7.71 2.13 -3.65
C GLY A 47 -7.50 2.24 -2.13
N ILE A 48 -7.13 3.42 -1.61
CA ILE A 48 -6.86 3.58 -0.18
C ILE A 48 -8.10 3.34 0.68
N TYR A 49 -9.30 3.64 0.16
CA TYR A 49 -10.56 3.40 0.88
C TYR A 49 -10.78 1.92 1.18
N ASP A 50 -10.41 1.02 0.26
CA ASP A 50 -10.50 -0.43 0.50
C ASP A 50 -9.55 -0.85 1.63
N GLN A 51 -8.32 -0.33 1.61
CA GLN A 51 -7.33 -0.61 2.65
C GLN A 51 -7.77 -0.06 4.02
N LEU A 52 -8.32 1.15 4.07
CA LEU A 52 -8.80 1.76 5.30
C LEU A 52 -10.04 1.04 5.83
N ASN A 53 -10.92 0.52 4.96
CA ASN A 53 -12.04 -0.32 5.37
C ASN A 53 -11.58 -1.67 5.94
N LEU A 54 -10.55 -2.29 5.34
CA LEU A 54 -9.95 -3.50 5.91
C LEU A 54 -9.32 -3.21 7.29
N MET A 55 -8.60 -2.09 7.41
CA MET A 55 -8.01 -1.64 8.68
C MET A 55 -9.10 -1.42 9.74
N LYS A 56 -10.19 -0.74 9.39
CA LYS A 56 -11.36 -0.54 10.24
C LYS A 56 -11.90 -1.88 10.77
N ASN A 57 -12.14 -2.84 9.86
CA ASN A 57 -12.69 -4.14 10.23
C ASN A 57 -11.73 -4.89 11.17
N ASN A 58 -10.43 -4.84 10.91
CA ASN A 58 -9.43 -5.45 11.78
C ASN A 58 -9.39 -4.80 13.16
N LEU A 59 -9.48 -3.47 13.23
CA LEU A 59 -9.54 -2.74 14.49
C LEU A 59 -10.76 -3.17 15.31
N LEU A 60 -11.95 -3.16 14.71
CA LEU A 60 -13.19 -3.58 15.37
C LEU A 60 -13.11 -5.05 15.81
N ASN A 61 -12.59 -5.95 14.98
CA ASN A 61 -12.40 -7.35 15.38
C ASN A 61 -11.42 -7.53 16.54
N GLN A 62 -10.37 -6.71 16.60
CA GLN A 62 -9.42 -6.76 17.71
C GLN A 62 -10.06 -6.35 19.04
N TYR A 63 -10.88 -5.29 19.02
CA TYR A 63 -11.57 -4.80 20.21
C TYR A 63 -12.77 -5.67 20.61
N SER A 64 -13.43 -6.34 19.64
CA SER A 64 -14.57 -7.21 19.93
C SER A 64 -14.18 -8.44 20.75
N MET A 65 -12.94 -8.96 20.62
CA MET A 65 -12.50 -10.13 21.38
C MET A 65 -12.67 -9.99 22.90
N GLY A 66 -12.35 -8.82 23.47
CA GLY A 66 -12.54 -8.57 24.89
C GLY A 66 -14.02 -8.41 25.27
N PHE A 67 -14.81 -7.78 24.40
CA PHE A 67 -16.25 -7.60 24.58
C PHE A 67 -17.02 -8.92 24.54
N SER A 68 -16.69 -9.81 23.59
CA SER A 68 -17.32 -11.13 23.45
C SER A 68 -17.09 -12.02 24.66
N GLN A 69 -15.94 -11.89 25.35
CA GLN A 69 -15.67 -12.61 26.58
C GLN A 69 -16.50 -12.09 27.76
N ALA A 70 -16.64 -10.76 27.88
CA ALA A 70 -17.42 -10.14 28.95
C ALA A 70 -18.94 -10.27 28.75
N TYR A 71 -19.39 -10.28 27.50
CA TYR A 71 -20.80 -10.28 27.12
C TYR A 71 -21.14 -11.41 26.11
N PRO A 72 -21.00 -12.69 26.49
CA PRO A 72 -21.15 -13.82 25.58
C PRO A 72 -22.58 -14.04 25.06
N LYS A 73 -23.57 -13.34 25.62
CA LYS A 73 -24.99 -13.40 25.21
C LYS A 73 -25.46 -12.12 24.50
N ALA A 74 -24.53 -11.28 24.05
CA ALA A 74 -24.89 -10.08 23.28
C ALA A 74 -25.71 -10.48 22.04
N PRO A 75 -26.87 -9.84 21.79
CA PRO A 75 -27.71 -10.17 20.65
C PRO A 75 -27.05 -9.73 19.32
N ASP A 76 -27.41 -10.37 18.21
CA ASP A 76 -26.87 -10.03 16.89
C ASP A 76 -27.05 -8.55 16.52
N ALA A 77 -28.14 -7.93 16.96
CA ALA A 77 -28.40 -6.49 16.77
C ALA A 77 -27.27 -5.61 17.35
N PHE A 78 -26.72 -5.97 18.52
CA PHE A 78 -25.59 -5.26 19.10
C PHE A 78 -24.37 -5.33 18.18
N TRP A 79 -24.08 -6.51 17.63
CA TRP A 79 -22.93 -6.69 16.74
C TRP A 79 -23.10 -5.95 15.41
N GLN A 80 -24.33 -5.88 14.89
CA GLN A 80 -24.63 -5.08 13.71
C GLN A 80 -24.32 -3.59 13.94
N GLU A 81 -24.75 -3.03 15.07
CA GLU A 81 -24.45 -1.64 15.44
C GLU A 81 -22.96 -1.45 15.75
N TYR A 82 -22.32 -2.41 16.40
CA TYR A 82 -20.88 -2.40 16.72
C TYR A 82 -20.01 -2.22 15.48
N TYR A 83 -20.30 -2.97 14.41
CA TYR A 83 -19.55 -2.87 13.17
C TYR A 83 -19.80 -1.58 12.38
N GLN A 84 -20.76 -0.76 12.81
CA GLN A 84 -21.06 0.55 12.24
C GLN A 84 -20.46 1.71 13.04
N LEU A 85 -19.79 1.43 14.18
CA LEU A 85 -19.22 2.47 15.05
C LEU A 85 -18.16 3.34 14.37
N ILE A 86 -17.48 2.81 13.35
CA ILE A 86 -16.57 3.57 12.51
C ILE A 86 -17.23 3.74 11.15
N GLY A 87 -17.69 4.95 10.89
CA GLY A 87 -18.44 5.30 9.68
C GLY A 87 -17.52 5.77 8.56
N GLN A 88 -18.13 6.03 7.40
CA GLN A 88 -17.42 6.62 6.25
C GLN A 88 -16.80 7.98 6.60
N GLN A 89 -17.48 8.80 7.40
CA GLN A 89 -16.98 10.10 7.86
C GLN A 89 -15.63 10.01 8.61
N ASP A 90 -15.39 8.93 9.35
CA ASP A 90 -14.13 8.72 10.08
C ASP A 90 -12.99 8.37 9.12
N ILE A 91 -13.31 7.62 8.07
CA ILE A 91 -12.40 7.29 6.98
C ILE A 91 -12.06 8.55 6.17
N ASP A 92 -13.07 9.34 5.80
CA ASP A 92 -12.90 10.60 5.07
C ASP A 92 -12.04 11.58 5.89
N ALA A 93 -12.30 11.69 7.19
CA ALA A 93 -11.50 12.53 8.08
C ALA A 93 -10.03 12.09 8.15
N LEU A 94 -9.74 10.79 8.05
CA LEU A 94 -8.38 10.29 7.96
C LEU A 94 -7.74 10.62 6.60
N VAL A 95 -8.48 10.49 5.50
CA VAL A 95 -8.03 10.88 4.16
C VAL A 95 -7.67 12.37 4.12
N GLU A 96 -8.50 13.24 4.68
CA GLU A 96 -8.22 14.68 4.76
C GLU A 96 -6.91 14.97 5.53
N ARG A 97 -6.60 14.21 6.58
CA ARG A 97 -5.33 14.32 7.31
C ARG A 97 -4.11 13.88 6.50
N MET A 98 -4.31 13.03 5.48
CA MET A 98 -3.23 12.58 4.59
C MET A 98 -2.90 13.63 3.53
N ILE A 99 -3.84 14.49 3.13
CA ILE A 99 -3.64 15.45 2.03
C ILE A 99 -2.38 16.32 2.23
N PRO A 100 -2.14 16.95 3.40
CA PRO A 100 -0.95 17.78 3.61
C PRO A 100 0.38 17.00 3.49
N VAL A 101 0.36 15.69 3.75
CA VAL A 101 1.55 14.84 3.61
C VAL A 101 1.93 14.71 2.14
N TYR A 102 0.97 14.47 1.26
CA TYR A 102 1.21 14.41 -0.18
C TYR A 102 1.55 15.79 -0.74
N ASP A 103 0.84 16.82 -0.29
CA ASP A 103 1.07 18.20 -0.73
C ASP A 103 2.53 18.62 -0.46
N LYS A 104 3.04 18.34 0.74
CA LYS A 104 4.42 18.66 1.12
C LYS A 104 5.47 17.90 0.29
N ASN A 105 5.19 16.66 -0.11
CA ASN A 105 6.21 15.75 -0.64
C ASN A 105 6.16 15.53 -2.16
N MET A 106 5.11 15.98 -2.84
CA MET A 106 4.94 15.75 -4.29
C MET A 106 4.55 17.03 -5.02
N SER A 107 5.08 17.19 -6.25
CA SER A 107 4.62 18.27 -7.13
C SER A 107 3.23 17.94 -7.68
N HIS A 108 2.46 18.97 -8.03
CA HIS A 108 1.13 18.78 -8.61
C HIS A 108 1.17 18.00 -9.94
N GLU A 109 2.24 18.17 -10.72
CA GLU A 109 2.44 17.39 -11.95
C GLU A 109 2.61 15.89 -11.68
N VAL A 110 3.38 15.52 -10.65
CA VAL A 110 3.53 14.11 -10.26
C VAL A 110 2.20 13.53 -9.81
N ILE A 111 1.42 14.27 -9.01
CA ILE A 111 0.08 13.86 -8.59
C ILE A 111 -0.82 13.57 -9.80
N ARG A 112 -0.87 14.47 -10.79
CA ARG A 112 -1.68 14.27 -12.01
C ARG A 112 -1.25 13.04 -12.82
N LYS A 113 0.06 12.84 -12.99
CA LYS A 113 0.60 11.65 -13.69
C LYS A 113 0.25 10.34 -12.97
N LEU A 114 0.26 10.33 -11.64
CA LEU A 114 -0.15 9.15 -10.87
C LEU A 114 -1.63 8.85 -11.01
N ILE A 115 -2.48 9.89 -11.05
CA ILE A 115 -3.92 9.73 -11.32
C ILE A 115 -4.12 9.11 -12.70
N GLU A 116 -3.48 9.66 -13.74
CA GLU A 116 -3.57 9.13 -15.11
C GLU A 116 -3.18 7.64 -15.17
N MET A 117 -2.14 7.24 -14.44
CA MET A 117 -1.70 5.84 -14.36
C MET A 117 -2.76 4.97 -13.66
N PHE A 118 -3.28 5.40 -12.51
CA PHE A 118 -4.27 4.64 -11.74
C PHE A 118 -5.63 4.55 -12.43
N GLU A 119 -5.97 5.49 -13.30
CA GLU A 119 -7.23 5.44 -14.07
C GLU A 119 -7.11 4.60 -15.37
N THR A 120 -6.00 3.89 -15.57
CA THR A 120 -5.84 3.02 -16.75
C THR A 120 -6.48 1.64 -16.56
N PRO A 121 -7.04 1.02 -17.63
CA PRO A 121 -7.56 -0.35 -17.56
C PRO A 121 -6.51 -1.38 -17.13
N PHE A 122 -5.25 -1.17 -17.52
CA PHE A 122 -4.13 -2.02 -17.10
C PHE A 122 -3.93 -1.98 -15.59
N TRP A 123 -3.97 -0.79 -14.96
CA TRP A 123 -3.84 -0.68 -13.52
C TRP A 123 -5.01 -1.36 -12.79
N GLU A 124 -6.23 -1.16 -13.27
CA GLU A 124 -7.41 -1.82 -12.68
C GLU A 124 -7.31 -3.35 -12.76
N GLU A 125 -6.88 -3.90 -13.90
CA GLU A 125 -6.63 -5.33 -14.02
C GLU A 125 -5.54 -5.80 -13.05
N TRP A 126 -4.42 -5.08 -12.98
CA TRP A 126 -3.33 -5.39 -12.07
C TRP A 126 -3.80 -5.41 -10.61
N LYS A 127 -4.51 -4.36 -10.17
CA LYS A 127 -5.05 -4.21 -8.81
C LYS A 127 -5.95 -5.39 -8.41
N VAL A 128 -6.82 -5.83 -9.32
CA VAL A 128 -7.74 -6.95 -9.07
C VAL A 128 -7.03 -8.30 -9.07
N LYS A 129 -6.09 -8.53 -10.00
CA LYS A 129 -5.46 -9.86 -10.19
C LYS A 129 -4.28 -10.12 -9.26
N MET A 130 -3.51 -9.10 -8.90
CA MET A 130 -2.29 -9.29 -8.11
C MET A 130 -2.49 -9.99 -6.77
N PRO A 131 -3.55 -9.71 -5.97
CA PRO A 131 -3.79 -10.46 -4.74
C PRO A 131 -3.95 -11.97 -4.97
N ALA A 132 -4.58 -12.39 -6.06
CA ALA A 132 -4.71 -13.81 -6.41
C ALA A 132 -3.37 -14.41 -6.84
N ILE A 133 -2.65 -13.72 -7.74
CA ILE A 133 -1.33 -14.13 -8.21
C ILE A 133 -0.36 -14.29 -7.03
N SER A 134 -0.32 -13.32 -6.10
CA SER A 134 0.53 -13.40 -4.91
C SER A 134 0.19 -14.60 -4.02
N ARG A 135 -1.10 -14.95 -3.86
CA ARG A 135 -1.50 -16.14 -3.10
C ARG A 135 -1.04 -17.43 -3.77
N GLU A 136 -1.27 -17.56 -5.08
CA GLU A 136 -0.88 -18.74 -5.85
C GLU A 136 0.64 -18.92 -5.89
N ALA A 137 1.38 -17.85 -6.18
CA ALA A 137 2.84 -17.86 -6.16
C ALA A 137 3.39 -18.21 -4.76
N GLY A 138 2.75 -17.69 -3.70
CA GLY A 138 3.09 -18.02 -2.32
C GLY A 138 2.89 -19.51 -1.99
N GLN A 139 1.82 -20.13 -2.48
CA GLN A 139 1.57 -21.56 -2.31
C GLN A 139 2.64 -22.41 -3.01
N ILE A 140 3.03 -22.04 -4.23
CA ILE A 140 4.11 -22.71 -4.96
C ILE A 140 5.43 -22.62 -4.17
N GLY A 141 5.76 -21.42 -3.67
CA GLY A 141 6.96 -21.23 -2.85
C GLY A 141 6.93 -22.04 -1.55
N SER A 142 5.76 -22.20 -0.94
CA SER A 142 5.59 -23.03 0.26
C SER A 142 5.85 -24.50 -0.04
N VAL A 143 5.28 -25.04 -1.12
CA VAL A 143 5.50 -26.42 -1.56
C VAL A 143 6.97 -26.66 -1.86
N TRP A 144 7.58 -25.81 -2.67
CA TRP A 144 9.01 -25.88 -2.99
C TRP A 144 9.88 -25.86 -1.72
N GLY A 145 9.55 -25.02 -0.73
CA GLY A 145 10.27 -24.95 0.54
C GLY A 145 10.20 -26.25 1.34
N GLN A 146 9.03 -26.91 1.37
CA GLN A 146 8.88 -28.22 2.02
C GLN A 146 9.68 -29.30 1.30
N GLU A 147 9.62 -29.35 -0.03
CA GLU A 147 10.39 -30.29 -0.84
C GLU A 147 11.90 -30.11 -0.64
N LEU A 148 12.37 -28.86 -0.62
CA LEU A 148 13.78 -28.55 -0.41
C LEU A 148 14.28 -29.07 0.95
N LEU A 149 13.54 -28.83 2.03
CA LEU A 149 13.90 -29.27 3.37
C LEU A 149 13.86 -30.80 3.54
N GLN A 150 13.04 -31.49 2.74
CA GLN A 150 12.97 -32.95 2.73
C GLN A 150 14.03 -33.59 1.80
N SER A 151 14.72 -32.80 0.98
CA SER A 151 15.68 -33.32 0.00
C SER A 151 16.94 -33.92 0.64
N ASP A 152 17.47 -34.98 0.03
CA ASP A 152 18.72 -35.60 0.44
C ASP A 152 19.89 -34.63 0.39
N ALA A 153 19.93 -33.76 -0.63
CA ALA A 153 21.01 -32.78 -0.80
C ALA A 153 21.05 -31.80 0.38
N PHE A 154 19.89 -31.27 0.79
CA PHE A 154 19.80 -30.40 1.95
C PHE A 154 20.17 -31.14 3.23
N ASN A 155 19.59 -32.32 3.46
CA ASN A 155 19.86 -33.12 4.66
C ASN A 155 21.33 -33.53 4.79
N ASN A 156 21.99 -33.87 3.68
CA ASN A 156 23.41 -34.20 3.67
C ASN A 156 24.28 -32.97 3.96
N SER A 157 23.91 -31.81 3.41
CA SER A 157 24.60 -30.54 3.69
C SER A 157 24.46 -30.15 5.16
N LEU A 158 23.26 -30.32 5.73
CA LEU A 158 23.00 -30.06 7.14
C LEU A 158 23.81 -31.00 8.06
N LYS A 159 23.85 -32.30 7.76
CA LYS A 159 24.67 -33.27 8.50
C LYS A 159 26.16 -32.92 8.45
N ALA A 160 26.66 -32.54 7.28
CA ALA A 160 28.05 -32.10 7.13
C ALA A 160 28.33 -30.85 7.98
N LEU A 161 27.40 -29.89 8.01
CA LEU A 161 27.53 -28.68 8.82
C LEU A 161 27.56 -29.00 10.32
N ILE A 162 26.66 -29.85 10.80
CA ILE A 162 26.61 -30.32 12.21
C ILE A 162 27.95 -30.94 12.61
N ARG A 163 28.49 -31.83 11.78
CA ARG A 163 29.77 -32.50 12.02
C ARG A 163 30.94 -31.51 12.04
N ASN A 164 31.00 -30.61 11.08
CA ASN A 164 32.09 -29.64 10.95
C ASN A 164 32.17 -28.69 12.17
N HIS A 165 31.03 -28.40 12.79
CA HIS A 165 30.96 -27.55 13.98
C HIS A 165 30.95 -28.33 15.30
N ARG A 166 31.11 -29.67 15.27
CA ARG A 166 31.10 -30.55 16.44
C ARG A 166 29.88 -30.31 17.35
N LEU A 167 28.71 -30.03 16.76
CA LEU A 167 27.51 -29.73 17.54
C LEU A 167 26.98 -30.96 18.30
N GLU A 168 27.36 -32.16 17.86
CA GLU A 168 27.05 -33.42 18.56
C GLU A 168 27.72 -33.48 19.94
N ASP A 169 28.93 -32.93 20.07
CA ASP A 169 29.71 -32.92 21.32
C ASP A 169 29.20 -31.89 22.36
N LEU A 170 28.27 -31.01 21.98
CA LEU A 170 27.76 -29.93 22.85
C LEU A 170 26.56 -30.36 23.71
N ASN A 171 25.97 -31.52 23.43
CA ASN A 171 24.77 -32.03 24.11
C ASN A 171 25.05 -33.28 24.97
N GLU A 172 26.33 -33.61 25.21
CA GLU A 172 26.78 -34.61 26.19
C GLU A 172 27.13 -33.94 27.53
#